data_AF-A0A9Q3ISZ2-F1
#
_entry.id   AF-A0A9Q3ISZ2-F1
#
_cell.length_a   1.000
_cell.length_b   1.000
_cell.length_c   1.000
_cell.angle_alpha   90.00
_cell.angle_beta   90.00
_cell.angle_gamma   90.00
#
_symmetry.space_group_name_H-M   'P 1'
#
loop_
_entity.id
_entity.type
_entity.pdbx_description
1 polymer ?
#
loop_
_entity_poly.entity_id
_entity_poly.type
_entity_poly.pdbx_seq_one_letter_code
_entity_poly.pdbx_strand_id
1 'polypeptide(L)'
;MAVAENSSQFATHLARSDSERKKLKEEIIAQVEKIHRNYELNTHMRRHSTPLTEEKLSVKESMTPFLGENVISAKDIPKLEEWPTLSGEGEYNHDEFIRTSDMLKEDFHIPDETIVEKLHSLFTRTANKWYYKMRQDHGKHDWVWWKSEVITKWANNSWRFKIKNAFESAIFNSEKDKPLTFFFKQKYILSALHLDMSDTMTNMKLLRKCGGELEHAIKFRCVEPC
;
A
#
# COMPACT_ATOMS: atom_id res chain seq x y z
N MET A 1 -30.13 -54.02 -6.54
CA MET A 1 -29.92 -53.31 -5.25
C MET A 1 -28.70 -52.40 -5.26
N ALA A 2 -27.53 -52.81 -5.80
CA ALA A 2 -26.29 -52.01 -5.78
C ALA A 2 -26.32 -50.62 -6.48
N VAL A 3 -27.19 -50.41 -7.48
CA VAL A 3 -27.26 -49.12 -8.22
C VAL A 3 -27.93 -48.01 -7.39
N ALA A 4 -28.85 -48.38 -6.48
CA ALA A 4 -29.56 -47.41 -5.65
C ALA A 4 -28.69 -46.86 -4.51
N GLU A 5 -27.79 -47.69 -3.95
CA GLU A 5 -26.87 -47.30 -2.87
C GLU A 5 -25.79 -46.31 -3.35
N ASN A 6 -25.25 -46.51 -4.55
CA ASN A 6 -24.25 -45.60 -5.14
C ASN A 6 -24.83 -44.22 -5.46
N SER A 7 -26.09 -44.16 -5.92
CA SER A 7 -26.77 -42.89 -6.21
C SER A 7 -27.08 -42.10 -4.92
N SER A 8 -27.41 -42.81 -3.84
CA SER A 8 -27.62 -42.21 -2.52
C SER A 8 -26.33 -41.62 -1.93
N GLN A 9 -25.20 -42.35 -2.04
CA GLN A 9 -23.91 -41.85 -1.56
C GLN A 9 -23.44 -40.61 -2.33
N PHE A 10 -23.62 -40.57 -3.66
CA PHE A 10 -23.26 -39.41 -4.47
C PHE A 10 -24.06 -38.16 -4.09
N ALA A 11 -25.37 -38.30 -3.89
CA ALA A 11 -26.25 -37.21 -3.47
C ALA A 11 -25.84 -36.64 -2.10
N THR A 12 -25.45 -37.49 -1.15
CA THR A 12 -24.96 -37.03 0.17
C THR A 12 -23.63 -36.29 0.10
N HIS A 13 -22.72 -36.70 -0.80
CA HIS A 13 -21.43 -36.03 -0.99
C HIS A 13 -21.59 -34.65 -1.63
N LEU A 14 -22.51 -34.52 -2.59
CA LEU A 14 -22.84 -33.25 -3.25
C LEU A 14 -23.47 -32.26 -2.26
N ALA A 15 -24.43 -32.71 -1.46
CA ALA A 15 -25.09 -31.88 -0.44
C ALA A 15 -24.11 -31.40 0.64
N ARG A 16 -23.12 -32.22 1.01
CA ARG A 16 -22.05 -31.84 1.95
C ARG A 16 -21.14 -30.76 1.37
N SER A 17 -20.72 -30.92 0.11
CA SER A 17 -19.93 -29.90 -0.61
C SER A 17 -20.69 -28.58 -0.75
N ASP A 18 -21.99 -28.62 -1.03
CA ASP A 18 -22.81 -27.40 -1.14
C ASP A 18 -23.04 -26.71 0.22
N SER A 19 -23.15 -27.49 1.30
CA SER A 19 -23.21 -26.96 2.66
C SER A 19 -21.91 -26.25 3.06
N GLU A 20 -20.76 -26.85 2.74
CA GLU A 20 -19.44 -26.27 3.00
C GLU A 20 -19.21 -24.99 2.16
N ARG A 21 -19.62 -24.98 0.89
CA ARG A 21 -19.60 -23.77 0.05
C ARG A 21 -20.49 -22.66 0.59
N LYS A 22 -21.66 -22.99 1.14
CA LYS A 22 -22.57 -22.01 1.74
C LYS A 22 -21.96 -21.39 3.00
N LYS A 23 -21.37 -22.20 3.88
CA LYS A 23 -20.66 -21.72 5.06
C LYS A 23 -19.50 -20.79 4.71
N LEU A 24 -18.69 -21.16 3.71
CA LEU A 24 -17.57 -20.33 3.27
C LEU A 24 -18.04 -18.98 2.71
N LYS A 25 -19.17 -18.96 1.99
CA LYS A 25 -19.77 -17.69 1.50
C LYS A 25 -20.24 -16.81 2.66
N GLU A 26 -20.93 -17.38 3.63
CA GLU A 26 -21.41 -16.64 4.82
C GLU A 26 -20.22 -16.08 5.63
N GLU A 27 -19.13 -16.83 5.76
CA GLU A 27 -17.92 -16.38 6.43
C GLU A 27 -17.21 -15.24 5.69
N ILE A 28 -17.12 -15.31 4.37
CA ILE A 28 -16.56 -14.22 3.54
C ILE A 28 -17.40 -12.95 3.68
N ILE A 29 -18.73 -13.06 3.62
CA ILE A 29 -19.65 -11.91 3.79
C ILE A 29 -19.44 -11.28 5.17
N ALA A 30 -19.40 -12.08 6.23
CA ALA A 30 -19.18 -11.59 7.59
C ALA A 30 -17.83 -10.86 7.76
N GLN A 31 -16.78 -11.35 7.09
CA GLN A 31 -15.47 -10.68 7.10
C GLN A 31 -15.49 -9.35 6.34
N VAL A 32 -16.16 -9.28 5.19
CA VAL A 32 -16.30 -8.03 4.41
C VAL A 32 -17.07 -6.97 5.20
N GLU A 33 -18.16 -7.36 5.86
CA GLU A 33 -18.90 -6.43 6.72
C GLU A 33 -18.08 -5.93 7.91
N LYS A 34 -17.25 -6.79 8.51
CA LYS A 34 -16.34 -6.40 9.60
C LYS A 34 -15.32 -5.35 9.12
N ILE A 35 -14.81 -5.51 7.91
CA ILE A 35 -13.90 -4.53 7.28
C ILE A 35 -14.64 -3.22 7.01
N HIS A 36 -15.86 -3.27 6.48
CA HIS A 36 -16.66 -2.07 6.20
C HIS A 36 -16.99 -1.30 7.48
N ARG A 37 -17.42 -1.99 8.55
CA ARG A 37 -17.67 -1.38 9.86
C ARG A 37 -16.43 -0.73 10.46
N ASN A 38 -15.26 -1.36 10.34
CA ASN A 38 -14.00 -0.76 10.80
C ASN A 38 -13.63 0.50 10.00
N TYR A 39 -13.90 0.51 8.70
CA TYR A 39 -13.69 1.68 7.85
C TYR A 39 -14.65 2.83 8.19
N GLU A 40 -15.92 2.53 8.48
CA GLU A 40 -16.92 3.51 8.93
C GLU A 40 -16.58 4.10 10.31
N LEU A 41 -16.15 3.28 11.28
CA LEU A 41 -15.70 3.73 12.59
C LEU A 41 -14.50 4.69 12.48
N ASN A 42 -13.52 4.34 11.65
CA ASN A 42 -12.35 5.18 11.42
C ASN A 42 -12.70 6.50 10.69
N THR A 43 -13.73 6.50 9.85
CA THR A 43 -14.19 7.72 9.15
C THR A 43 -15.10 8.59 10.01
N HIS A 44 -15.85 8.03 10.96
CA HIS A 44 -16.69 8.80 11.89
C HIS A 44 -15.86 9.51 12.96
N MET A 45 -14.78 8.89 13.44
CA MET A 45 -13.82 9.52 14.37
C MET A 45 -13.12 10.75 13.77
N ARG A 46 -12.98 10.85 12.43
CA ARG A 46 -12.46 12.05 11.76
C ARG A 46 -13.45 13.23 11.71
N ARG A 47 -14.75 13.01 11.91
CA ARG A 47 -15.79 14.04 11.73
C ARG A 47 -16.18 14.75 13.03
N HIS A 48 -15.70 14.29 14.19
CA HIS A 48 -16.07 14.84 15.51
C HIS A 48 -14.96 15.66 16.20
N SER A 49 -13.96 16.14 15.46
CA SER A 49 -13.09 17.22 15.94
C SER A 49 -13.93 18.50 16.09
N THR A 50 -14.24 18.85 17.34
CA THR A 50 -15.07 19.99 17.73
C THR A 50 -14.40 21.32 17.33
N PRO A 51 -15.17 22.36 16.92
CA PRO A 51 -14.61 23.67 16.62
C PRO A 51 -14.37 24.44 17.92
N LEU A 52 -13.12 24.90 18.12
CA LEU A 52 -12.76 25.77 19.24
C LEU A 52 -13.43 27.14 19.07
N THR A 53 -14.17 27.53 20.10
CA THR A 53 -14.92 28.78 20.21
C THR A 53 -13.98 29.97 20.39
N GLU A 54 -14.23 31.05 19.65
CA GLU A 54 -13.57 32.35 19.80
C GLU A 54 -13.88 32.96 21.18
N GLU A 55 -12.84 33.34 21.93
CA GLU A 55 -12.96 34.32 23.01
C GLU A 55 -11.89 35.42 22.87
N LYS A 56 -12.35 36.66 22.99
CA LYS A 56 -11.71 37.91 22.54
C LYS A 56 -10.56 38.39 23.44
N LEU A 57 -9.54 38.93 22.75
CA LEU A 57 -8.73 40.12 23.03
C LEU A 57 -8.42 40.52 24.49
N SER A 58 -7.12 40.54 24.80
CA SER A 58 -6.51 41.72 25.44
C SER A 58 -5.09 41.92 24.91
N VAL A 59 -4.93 42.94 24.07
CA VAL A 59 -3.65 43.42 23.55
C VAL A 59 -3.05 44.40 24.54
N LYS A 60 -1.81 44.16 24.99
CA LYS A 60 -0.86 45.22 25.33
C LYS A 60 0.50 44.89 24.72
N GLU A 61 0.90 45.78 23.82
CA GLU A 61 2.12 45.77 23.03
C GLU A 61 3.38 46.00 23.89
N SER A 62 4.47 45.30 23.58
CA SER A 62 5.79 45.95 23.42
C SER A 62 6.70 45.10 22.51
N MET A 63 7.28 45.81 21.53
CA MET A 63 8.27 45.53 20.48
C MET A 63 9.04 44.19 20.41
N THR A 64 9.17 43.73 19.15
CA THR A 64 9.67 42.44 18.59
C THR A 64 11.20 42.46 18.30
N PRO A 65 11.84 41.36 17.82
CA PRO A 65 11.65 40.83 16.46
C PRO A 65 11.46 39.28 16.38
N PHE A 66 10.31 38.90 15.82
CA PHE A 66 10.15 37.89 14.76
C PHE A 66 10.89 36.54 14.87
N LEU A 67 10.29 35.56 15.57
CA LEU A 67 10.43 34.13 15.22
C LEU A 67 9.06 33.47 15.40
N GLY A 68 8.29 33.38 14.31
CA GLY A 68 7.04 32.63 14.26
C GLY A 68 7.34 31.16 14.01
N GLU A 69 7.81 30.44 15.03
CA GLU A 69 7.79 28.98 15.01
C GLU A 69 6.44 28.51 15.53
N ASN A 70 5.57 28.07 14.62
CA ASN A 70 4.52 27.10 14.94
C ASN A 70 5.23 25.81 15.37
N VAL A 71 5.59 25.71 16.65
CA VAL A 71 6.15 24.48 17.22
C VAL A 71 5.04 23.44 17.22
N ILE A 72 5.09 22.54 16.26
CA ILE A 72 4.25 21.34 16.20
C ILE A 72 4.49 20.57 17.49
N SER A 73 3.42 20.27 18.23
CA SER A 73 3.50 19.42 19.41
C SER A 73 4.01 18.04 18.97
N ALA A 74 5.08 17.55 19.59
CA ALA A 74 5.68 16.24 19.28
C ALA A 74 4.70 15.05 19.38
N LYS A 75 3.49 15.28 19.91
CA LYS A 75 2.38 14.32 19.97
C LYS A 75 1.65 14.12 18.63
N ASP A 76 1.74 15.08 17.71
CA ASP A 76 1.01 15.06 16.43
C ASP A 76 1.87 14.52 15.27
N ILE A 77 3.15 14.21 15.52
CA ILE A 77 4.04 13.63 14.52
C ILE A 77 3.85 12.11 14.50
N PRO A 78 3.58 11.49 13.33
CA PRO A 78 3.46 10.05 13.19
C PRO A 78 4.66 9.31 13.77
N LYS A 79 4.37 8.23 14.49
CA LYS A 79 5.41 7.35 15.08
C LYS A 79 6.22 6.73 13.96
N LEU A 80 7.49 6.40 14.23
CA LEU A 80 8.40 5.84 13.22
C LEU A 80 7.83 4.58 12.53
N GLU A 81 7.01 3.79 13.22
CA GLU A 81 6.35 2.59 12.69
C GLU A 81 5.29 2.90 11.60
N GLU A 82 4.79 4.13 11.54
CA GLU A 82 3.79 4.59 10.58
C GLU A 82 4.42 5.15 9.30
N TRP A 83 5.75 5.34 9.29
CA TRP A 83 6.47 5.83 8.12
C TRP A 83 6.84 4.69 7.17
N PRO A 84 6.86 4.96 5.85
CA PRO A 84 7.32 3.98 4.88
C PRO A 84 8.83 3.72 5.06
N THR A 85 9.27 2.50 4.75
CA THR A 85 10.70 2.15 4.79
C THR A 85 11.21 1.80 3.40
N LEU A 86 12.49 2.06 3.14
CA LEU A 86 13.14 1.71 1.87
C LEU A 86 14.37 0.86 2.14
N SER A 87 14.39 -0.38 1.62
CA SER A 87 15.50 -1.32 1.82
C SER A 87 16.62 -1.19 0.79
N GLY A 88 16.28 -0.72 -0.42
CA GLY A 88 17.19 -0.72 -1.57
C GLY A 88 17.54 -2.12 -2.11
N GLU A 89 16.90 -3.18 -1.61
CA GLU A 89 17.10 -4.58 -2.02
C GLU A 89 15.79 -5.22 -2.51
N GLY A 90 15.88 -6.07 -3.52
CA GLY A 90 14.74 -6.83 -4.04
C GLY A 90 13.74 -5.99 -4.85
N GLU A 91 12.47 -6.35 -4.72
CA GLU A 91 11.34 -5.65 -5.35
C GLU A 91 10.85 -4.53 -4.42
N TYR A 92 11.63 -3.46 -4.28
CA TYR A 92 11.24 -2.27 -3.51
C TYR A 92 10.50 -1.25 -4.39
N ASN A 93 9.65 -0.41 -3.80
CA ASN A 93 8.97 0.70 -4.48
C ASN A 93 9.42 2.04 -3.90
N HIS A 94 10.37 2.70 -4.59
CA HIS A 94 10.91 3.99 -4.16
C HIS A 94 9.90 5.13 -4.33
N ASP A 95 9.03 5.04 -5.34
CA ASP A 95 7.98 6.04 -5.58
C ASP A 95 6.91 6.00 -4.49
N GLU A 96 6.51 4.80 -4.04
CA GLU A 96 5.60 4.67 -2.89
C GLU A 96 6.23 5.21 -1.62
N PHE A 97 7.51 4.93 -1.37
CA PHE A 97 8.23 5.52 -0.24
C PHE A 97 8.20 7.06 -0.28
N ILE A 98 8.50 7.67 -1.43
CA ILE A 98 8.48 9.12 -1.61
C ILE A 98 7.06 9.67 -1.43
N ARG A 99 6.07 9.10 -2.14
CA ARG A 99 4.69 9.57 -2.14
C ARG A 99 4.06 9.48 -0.75
N THR A 100 4.24 8.36 -0.05
CA THR A 100 3.72 8.22 1.31
C THR A 100 4.42 9.19 2.27
N SER A 101 5.72 9.43 2.11
CA SER A 101 6.43 10.44 2.91
C SER A 101 5.93 11.86 2.63
N ASP A 102 5.68 12.21 1.36
CA ASP A 102 5.11 13.51 0.97
C ASP A 102 3.67 13.67 1.49
N MET A 103 2.83 12.62 1.45
CA MET A 103 1.49 12.63 2.05
C MET A 103 1.54 12.86 3.56
N LEU A 104 2.42 12.16 4.29
CA LEU A 104 2.60 12.38 5.73
C LEU A 104 3.12 13.79 6.03
N LYS A 105 3.98 14.32 5.19
CA LYS A 105 4.44 15.71 5.29
C LYS A 105 3.27 16.68 5.19
N GLU A 106 2.40 16.51 4.20
CA GLU A 106 1.24 17.36 3.95
C GLU A 106 0.17 17.22 5.06
N ASP A 107 -0.21 16.00 5.40
CA ASP A 107 -1.27 15.72 6.38
C ASP A 107 -0.92 16.26 7.78
N PHE A 108 0.34 16.14 8.18
CA PHE A 108 0.83 16.51 9.51
C PHE A 108 1.66 17.80 9.53
N HIS A 109 1.74 18.51 8.39
CA HIS A 109 2.48 19.77 8.23
C HIS A 109 3.94 19.68 8.70
N ILE A 110 4.60 18.55 8.43
CA ILE A 110 5.93 18.23 8.97
C ILE A 110 7.00 19.05 8.22
N PRO A 111 7.95 19.68 8.93
CA PRO A 111 9.05 20.38 8.28
C PRO A 111 10.05 19.39 7.69
N ASP A 112 10.72 19.78 6.60
CA ASP A 112 11.63 18.90 5.86
C ASP A 112 12.77 18.36 6.74
N GLU A 113 13.24 19.16 7.69
CA GLU A 113 14.27 18.80 8.66
C GLU A 113 13.89 17.54 9.45
N THR A 114 12.62 17.42 9.87
CA THR A 114 12.15 16.27 10.65
C THR A 114 12.16 14.99 9.83
N ILE A 115 11.82 15.07 8.55
CA ILE A 115 11.88 13.92 7.63
C ILE A 115 13.34 13.50 7.45
N VAL A 116 14.21 14.47 7.16
CA VAL A 116 15.66 14.25 6.95
C VAL A 116 16.33 13.65 8.20
N GLU A 117 15.92 14.07 9.39
CA GLU A 117 16.37 13.49 10.65
C GLU A 117 15.95 12.03 10.79
N LYS A 118 14.73 11.67 10.37
CA LYS A 118 14.22 10.29 10.42
C LYS A 118 14.80 9.39 9.32
N LEU A 119 15.38 9.91 8.25
CA LEU A 119 15.87 9.10 7.11
C LEU A 119 16.79 7.94 7.50
N HIS A 120 17.66 8.13 8.51
CA HIS A 120 18.55 7.07 8.99
C HIS A 120 17.80 5.84 9.50
N SER A 121 16.56 6.00 9.97
CA SER A 121 15.69 4.91 10.43
C SER A 121 14.76 4.39 9.33
N LEU A 122 14.38 5.25 8.38
CA LEU A 122 13.51 4.87 7.26
C LEU A 122 14.26 4.06 6.19
N PHE A 123 15.54 4.35 5.99
CA PHE A 123 16.39 3.53 5.15
C PHE A 123 16.85 2.29 5.91
N THR A 124 16.61 1.11 5.33
CA THR A 124 17.03 -0.17 5.89
C THR A 124 18.05 -0.85 4.96
N ARG A 125 18.78 -1.85 5.47
CA ARG A 125 19.69 -2.70 4.66
C ARG A 125 20.70 -1.91 3.81
N THR A 126 20.73 -2.10 2.48
CA THR A 126 21.68 -1.41 1.59
C THR A 126 21.38 0.07 1.45
N ALA A 127 20.10 0.46 1.53
CA ALA A 127 19.74 1.88 1.52
C ALA A 127 20.28 2.62 2.73
N ASN A 128 20.29 1.98 3.89
CA ASN A 128 20.87 2.55 5.10
C ASN A 128 22.37 2.85 4.94
N LYS A 129 23.12 1.88 4.41
CA LYS A 129 24.56 2.04 4.14
C LYS A 129 24.84 3.13 3.12
N TRP A 130 24.04 3.21 2.06
CA TRP A 130 24.14 4.26 1.05
C TRP A 130 23.85 5.64 1.65
N TYR A 131 22.83 5.76 2.49
CA TYR A 131 22.47 7.01 3.16
C TYR A 131 23.63 7.56 3.99
N TYR A 132 24.28 6.73 4.81
CA TYR A 132 25.41 7.17 5.63
C TYR A 132 26.57 7.66 4.77
N LYS A 133 26.88 6.96 3.67
CA LYS A 133 27.91 7.40 2.73
C LYS A 133 27.54 8.75 2.10
N MET A 134 26.33 8.89 1.58
CA MET A 134 25.87 10.16 0.97
C MET A 134 25.92 11.32 1.96
N ARG A 135 25.53 11.08 3.22
CA ARG A 135 25.57 12.09 4.29
C ARG A 135 26.98 12.48 4.71
N GLN A 136 27.95 11.56 4.62
CA GLN A 136 29.37 11.86 4.81
C GLN A 136 29.94 12.69 3.66
N ASP A 137 29.60 12.33 2.42
CA ASP A 137 30.17 12.94 1.21
C ASP A 137 29.58 14.34 0.94
N HIS A 138 28.28 14.56 1.21
CA HIS A 138 27.56 15.79 0.84
C HIS A 138 27.05 16.60 2.04
N GLY A 139 27.07 16.03 3.26
CA GLY A 139 26.62 16.72 4.45
C GLY A 139 25.09 16.75 4.63
N LYS A 140 24.57 17.87 5.18
CA LYS A 140 23.13 18.06 5.44
C LYS A 140 22.47 18.74 4.24
N HIS A 141 21.34 18.17 3.81
CA HIS A 141 20.52 18.67 2.71
C HIS A 141 19.03 18.53 3.05
N ASP A 142 18.19 19.26 2.31
CA ASP A 142 16.74 19.27 2.44
C ASP A 142 16.09 17.99 1.87
N TRP A 143 14.79 17.82 2.14
CA TRP A 143 14.05 16.66 1.66
C TRP A 143 13.96 16.62 0.13
N VAL A 144 13.86 17.78 -0.53
CA VAL A 144 13.80 17.89 -1.99
C VAL A 144 15.05 17.29 -2.64
N TRP A 145 16.24 17.60 -2.12
CA TRP A 145 17.49 17.00 -2.59
C TRP A 145 17.50 15.49 -2.37
N TRP A 146 17.11 15.02 -1.17
CA TRP A 146 17.06 13.59 -0.88
C TRP A 146 16.12 12.82 -1.80
N LYS A 147 14.97 13.38 -2.17
CA LYS A 147 14.08 12.77 -3.18
C LYS A 147 14.78 12.59 -4.52
N SER A 148 15.50 13.60 -4.98
CA SER A 148 16.24 13.54 -6.24
C SER A 148 17.32 12.45 -6.20
N GLU A 149 18.05 12.33 -5.09
CA GLU A 149 19.08 11.30 -4.92
C GLU A 149 18.49 9.89 -4.83
N VAL A 150 17.36 9.73 -4.14
CA VAL A 150 16.63 8.45 -4.06
C VAL A 150 16.22 8.01 -5.47
N ILE A 151 15.62 8.91 -6.26
CA ILE A 151 15.21 8.63 -7.64
C ILE A 151 16.45 8.30 -8.48
N THR A 152 17.51 9.09 -8.41
CA THR A 152 18.74 8.88 -9.18
C THR A 152 19.37 7.53 -8.87
N LYS A 153 19.41 7.14 -7.58
CA LYS A 153 20.01 5.88 -7.15
C LYS A 153 19.17 4.66 -7.56
N TRP A 154 17.86 4.73 -7.36
CA TRP A 154 17.00 3.55 -7.35
C TRP A 154 15.96 3.48 -8.47
N ALA A 155 15.71 4.57 -9.19
CA ALA A 155 14.84 4.61 -10.37
C ALA A 155 15.60 4.30 -11.68
N ASN A 156 16.79 3.70 -11.60
CA ASN A 156 17.64 3.43 -12.75
C ASN A 156 17.05 2.36 -13.69
N ASN A 157 17.49 2.39 -14.96
CA ASN A 157 17.00 1.47 -16.00
C ASN A 157 17.22 -0.01 -15.67
N SER A 158 18.29 -0.33 -14.95
CA SER A 158 18.57 -1.72 -14.54
C SER A 158 17.54 -2.23 -13.54
N TRP A 159 17.11 -1.40 -12.58
CA TRP A 159 16.01 -1.74 -11.68
C TRP A 159 14.69 -1.89 -12.42
N ARG A 160 14.35 -0.92 -13.30
CA ARG A 160 13.12 -1.00 -14.12
C ARG A 160 13.07 -2.29 -14.93
N PHE A 161 14.19 -2.68 -15.53
CA PHE A 161 14.31 -3.94 -16.26
C PHE A 161 14.10 -5.17 -15.35
N LYS A 162 14.73 -5.21 -14.17
CA LYS A 162 14.58 -6.31 -13.20
C LYS A 162 13.13 -6.48 -12.76
N ILE A 163 12.47 -5.39 -12.37
CA ILE A 163 11.08 -5.42 -11.89
C ILE A 163 10.12 -5.79 -13.02
N LYS A 164 10.33 -5.23 -14.22
CA LYS A 164 9.56 -5.62 -15.42
C LYS A 164 9.71 -7.12 -15.71
N ASN A 165 10.93 -7.65 -15.69
CA ASN A 165 11.17 -9.06 -15.92
C ASN A 165 10.58 -9.95 -14.82
N ALA A 166 10.64 -9.53 -13.55
CA ALA A 166 9.99 -10.22 -12.44
C ALA A 166 8.46 -10.29 -12.63
N PHE A 167 7.84 -9.20 -13.10
CA PHE A 167 6.44 -9.22 -13.49
C PHE A 167 6.20 -10.16 -14.67
N GLU A 168 6.92 -10.00 -15.79
CA GLU A 168 6.68 -10.72 -17.03
C GLU A 168 6.83 -12.23 -16.88
N SER A 169 7.85 -12.69 -16.16
CA SER A 169 8.11 -14.11 -15.90
C SER A 169 7.16 -14.75 -14.88
N ALA A 170 6.49 -13.97 -14.04
CA ALA A 170 5.53 -14.49 -13.08
C ALA A 170 4.24 -14.96 -13.78
N ILE A 171 3.87 -16.22 -13.57
CA ILE A 171 2.61 -16.84 -13.99
C ILE A 171 2.02 -17.53 -12.75
N PHE A 172 0.73 -17.29 -12.51
CA PHE A 172 0.02 -17.85 -11.36
C PHE A 172 -0.15 -19.36 -11.52
N ASN A 173 0.19 -20.11 -10.47
CA ASN A 173 0.00 -21.55 -10.40
C ASN A 173 -0.94 -21.89 -9.24
N SER A 174 -2.13 -22.44 -9.54
CA SER A 174 -3.14 -22.74 -8.51
C SER A 174 -2.74 -23.83 -7.50
N GLU A 175 -1.76 -24.67 -7.81
CA GLU A 175 -1.28 -25.72 -6.91
C GLU A 175 -0.18 -25.22 -5.96
N LYS A 176 0.59 -24.20 -6.38
CA LYS A 176 1.77 -23.72 -5.65
C LYS A 176 1.55 -22.37 -4.98
N ASP A 177 0.79 -21.49 -5.62
CA ASP A 177 0.68 -20.10 -5.21
C ASP A 177 -0.60 -19.85 -4.41
N LYS A 178 -0.46 -19.07 -3.34
CA LYS A 178 -1.62 -18.48 -2.65
C LYS A 178 -2.14 -17.30 -3.49
N PRO A 179 -3.40 -17.30 -3.95
CA PRO A 179 -3.91 -16.29 -4.87
C PRO A 179 -3.68 -14.85 -4.37
N LEU A 180 -4.09 -14.56 -3.14
CA LEU A 180 -3.98 -13.19 -2.57
C LEU A 180 -2.53 -12.71 -2.54
N THR A 181 -1.61 -13.54 -2.05
CA THR A 181 -0.19 -13.19 -1.95
C THR A 181 0.41 -12.94 -3.34
N PHE A 182 0.10 -13.82 -4.31
CA PHE A 182 0.59 -13.66 -5.67
C PHE A 182 0.07 -12.38 -6.32
N PHE A 183 -1.24 -12.16 -6.32
CA PHE A 183 -1.84 -11.00 -6.99
C PHE A 183 -1.51 -9.68 -6.29
N PHE A 184 -1.40 -9.64 -4.96
CA PHE A 184 -0.92 -8.43 -4.28
C PHE A 184 0.53 -8.11 -4.64
N LYS A 185 1.40 -9.13 -4.71
CA LYS A 185 2.78 -8.94 -5.18
C LYS A 185 2.82 -8.40 -6.61
N GLN A 186 2.04 -8.99 -7.52
CA GLN A 186 1.98 -8.52 -8.92
C GLN A 186 1.39 -7.11 -9.04
N LYS A 187 0.36 -6.77 -8.25
CA LYS A 187 -0.22 -5.42 -8.19
C LYS A 187 0.81 -4.40 -7.68
N TYR A 188 1.54 -4.76 -6.63
CA TYR A 188 2.62 -3.95 -6.07
C TYR A 188 3.69 -3.66 -7.12
N ILE A 189 4.17 -4.70 -7.83
CA ILE A 189 5.13 -4.54 -8.93
C ILE A 189 4.60 -3.60 -10.02
N LEU A 190 3.34 -3.76 -10.44
CA LEU A 190 2.74 -2.89 -11.45
C LEU A 190 2.68 -1.42 -10.99
N SER A 191 2.34 -1.19 -9.72
CA SER A 191 2.29 0.17 -9.15
C SER A 191 3.67 0.84 -9.09
N ALA A 192 4.74 0.06 -8.97
CA ALA A 192 6.12 0.55 -9.02
C ALA A 192 6.61 0.84 -10.46
N LEU A 193 6.03 0.18 -11.47
CA LEU A 193 6.39 0.39 -12.88
C LEU A 193 5.57 1.48 -13.56
N HIS A 194 4.32 1.66 -13.12
CA HIS A 194 3.34 2.52 -13.76
C HIS A 194 2.54 3.29 -12.71
N LEU A 195 2.92 4.56 -12.48
CA LEU A 195 2.29 5.42 -11.47
C LEU A 195 0.82 5.74 -11.79
N ASP A 196 0.49 5.90 -13.08
CA ASP A 196 -0.82 6.39 -13.52
C ASP A 196 -1.66 5.32 -14.24
N MET A 197 -1.47 4.05 -13.89
CA MET A 197 -2.27 2.97 -14.50
C MET A 197 -3.68 2.92 -13.91
N SER A 198 -4.70 2.89 -14.78
CA SER A 198 -6.07 2.69 -14.32
C SER A 198 -6.27 1.32 -13.68
N ASP A 199 -7.20 1.23 -12.71
CA ASP A 199 -7.55 -0.04 -12.06
C ASP A 199 -7.99 -1.10 -13.09
N THR A 200 -8.75 -0.69 -14.12
CA THR A 200 -9.16 -1.58 -15.21
C THR A 200 -7.95 -2.17 -15.94
N MET A 201 -6.96 -1.35 -16.29
CA MET A 201 -5.75 -1.83 -16.98
C MET A 201 -4.91 -2.71 -16.06
N THR A 202 -4.79 -2.35 -14.78
CA THR A 202 -4.10 -3.15 -13.76
C THR A 202 -4.75 -4.53 -13.65
N ASN A 203 -6.08 -4.59 -13.49
CA ASN A 203 -6.84 -5.82 -13.41
C ASN A 203 -6.65 -6.69 -14.67
N MET A 204 -6.70 -6.08 -15.86
CA MET A 204 -6.47 -6.81 -17.11
C MET A 204 -5.05 -7.39 -17.20
N LYS A 205 -4.03 -6.67 -16.74
CA LYS A 205 -2.66 -7.18 -16.69
C LYS A 205 -2.51 -8.32 -15.67
N LEU A 206 -3.17 -8.23 -14.52
CA LEU A 206 -3.19 -9.29 -13.51
C LEU A 206 -3.91 -10.55 -14.01
N LEU A 207 -5.06 -10.40 -14.69
CA LEU A 207 -5.81 -11.53 -15.25
C LEU A 207 -4.99 -12.31 -16.27
N ARG A 208 -4.15 -11.64 -17.08
CA ARG A 208 -3.22 -12.31 -17.99
C ARG A 208 -2.19 -13.19 -17.27
N LYS A 209 -1.98 -12.99 -15.96
CA LYS A 209 -1.09 -13.85 -15.15
C LYS A 209 -1.73 -15.15 -14.73
N CYS A 210 -3.05 -15.27 -14.77
CA CYS A 210 -3.77 -16.52 -14.51
C CYS A 210 -3.50 -17.58 -15.58
N GLY A 211 -3.33 -17.16 -16.84
CA GLY A 211 -3.17 -18.05 -17.99
C GLY A 211 -4.40 -18.91 -18.31
N GLY A 212 -4.42 -19.45 -19.53
CA GLY A 212 -5.28 -20.56 -19.94
C GLY A 212 -6.78 -20.42 -19.64
N GLU A 213 -7.36 -21.47 -19.05
CA GLU A 213 -8.79 -21.60 -18.79
C GLU A 213 -9.32 -20.59 -17.76
N LEU A 214 -8.50 -20.17 -16.80
CA LEU A 214 -8.93 -19.25 -15.74
C LEU A 214 -9.10 -17.82 -16.26
N GLU A 215 -8.22 -17.36 -17.15
CA GLU A 215 -8.39 -16.08 -17.85
C GLU A 215 -9.66 -16.08 -18.70
N HIS A 216 -9.91 -17.18 -19.44
CA HIS A 216 -11.12 -17.34 -20.24
C HIS A 216 -12.39 -17.39 -19.37
N ALA A 217 -12.39 -18.17 -18.29
CA ALA A 217 -13.53 -18.33 -17.39
C ALA A 217 -13.93 -17.02 -16.69
N ILE A 218 -12.96 -16.18 -16.33
CA ILE A 218 -13.22 -14.87 -15.72
C ILE A 218 -13.74 -13.88 -16.76
N LYS A 219 -13.09 -13.79 -17.93
CA LYS A 219 -13.56 -12.92 -19.03
C LYS A 219 -14.99 -13.22 -19.44
N PHE A 220 -15.37 -14.50 -19.54
CA PHE A 220 -16.73 -14.92 -19.89
C PHE A 220 -17.78 -14.59 -18.82
N ARG A 221 -17.40 -14.45 -17.54
CA ARG A 221 -18.32 -14.14 -16.43
C ARG A 221 -18.44 -12.66 -16.12
N CYS A 222 -17.47 -11.84 -16.55
CA CYS A 222 -17.48 -10.39 -16.39
C CYS A 222 -18.15 -9.64 -17.56
N VAL A 223 -18.65 -10.34 -18.58
CA VAL A 223 -19.60 -9.75 -19.53
C VAL A 223 -20.94 -9.68 -18.81
N GLU A 224 -21.34 -8.48 -18.37
CA GLU A 224 -22.71 -8.28 -17.88
C GLU A 224 -23.72 -8.64 -19.00
N PRO A 225 -24.84 -9.30 -18.67
CA PRO A 225 -25.96 -9.38 -19.59
C PRO A 225 -26.53 -7.98 -19.82
N CYS A 226 -26.80 -7.65 -21.09
CA CYS A 226 -27.47 -6.41 -21.54
C CYS A 226 -28.65 -5.97 -20.66
#